data_AF-A0A832JBD5-F1
#
_entry.id   AF-A0A832JBD5-F1
#
_cell.length_a   1.000
_cell.length_b   1.000
_cell.length_c   1.000
_cell.angle_alpha   90.00
_cell.angle_beta   90.00
_cell.angle_gamma   90.00
#
_symmetry.space_group_name_H-M   'P 1'
#
loop_
_entity.id
_entity.type
_entity.pdbx_description
1 polymer ?
#
loop_
_entity_poly.entity_id
_entity_poly.type
_entity_poly.pdbx_seq_one_letter_code
_entity_poly.pdbx_strand_id
1 'polypeptide(L)' 'MPQETMTPKERWLAVLRRETPDRVPMDYWGTAEATRKVMEHLGCSSIWEMYERLHIDPVVSVGPRYVGPPIPEGYDMYG' A
#
# COMPACT_ATOMS: atom_id res chain seq x y z
N MET A 1 3.79 -10.54 -18.26
CA MET A 1 2.54 -10.00 -17.68
C MET A 1 1.79 -9.28 -18.78
N PRO A 2 0.44 -9.33 -18.83
CA PRO A 2 -0.34 -8.43 -19.68
C PRO A 2 0.07 -6.98 -19.39
N GLN A 3 -0.03 -6.12 -20.41
CA GLN A 3 0.21 -4.69 -20.20
C GLN A 3 -0.86 -4.14 -19.25
N GLU A 4 -0.43 -3.51 -18.15
CA GLU A 4 -1.33 -2.81 -17.24
C GLU A 4 -1.84 -1.53 -17.94
N THR A 5 -3.16 -1.36 -17.99
CA THR A 5 -3.84 -0.22 -18.62
C THR A 5 -4.60 0.62 -17.61
N MET A 6 -4.73 0.14 -16.36
CA MET A 6 -5.31 0.85 -15.23
C MET A 6 -4.25 1.11 -14.15
N THR A 7 -4.32 2.27 -13.53
CA THR A 7 -3.63 2.57 -12.28
C THR A 7 -4.22 1.74 -11.13
N PRO A 8 -3.50 1.58 -10.00
CA PRO A 8 -4.04 0.94 -8.81
C PRO A 8 -5.41 1.48 -8.37
N LYS A 9 -5.57 2.81 -8.41
CA LYS A 9 -6.83 3.47 -8.06
C LYS A 9 -7.96 3.09 -9.01
N GLU A 10 -7.71 3.11 -10.32
CA GLU A 10 -8.71 2.73 -11.33
C GLU A 10 -9.13 1.27 -11.17
N ARG A 11 -8.18 0.39 -10.89
CA ARG A 11 -8.42 -1.04 -10.65
C ARG A 11 -9.34 -1.29 -9.46
N TRP A 12 -9.08 -0.63 -8.33
CA TRP A 12 -9.95 -0.69 -7.15
C TRP A 12 -11.34 -0.12 -7.43
N LEU A 13 -11.42 1.02 -8.14
CA LEU A 13 -12.70 1.62 -8.51
C LEU A 13 -13.54 0.72 -9.43
N ALA A 14 -12.91 0.03 -10.39
CA ALA A 14 -13.59 -0.92 -11.27
C ALA A 14 -14.22 -2.06 -10.46
N VAL A 15 -13.46 -2.66 -9.52
CA VAL A 15 -13.99 -3.71 -8.63
C VAL A 15 -15.18 -3.21 -7.82
N LEU A 16 -15.08 -2.03 -7.20
CA LEU A 16 -16.17 -1.44 -6.40
C LEU A 16 -17.42 -1.12 -7.24
N ARG A 17 -17.24 -0.82 -8.53
CA ARG A 17 -18.33 -0.60 -9.50
C ARG A 17 -18.88 -1.88 -10.12
N ARG A 18 -18.32 -3.05 -9.79
CA ARG A 18 -18.62 -4.35 -10.43
C ARG A 18 -18.29 -4.37 -11.93
N GLU A 19 -17.26 -3.64 -12.33
CA GLU A 19 -16.67 -3.65 -13.66
C GLU A 19 -15.50 -4.64 -13.71
N THR A 20 -15.05 -5.03 -14.92
CA THR A 20 -13.89 -5.91 -15.08
C THR A 20 -12.60 -5.07 -15.11
N PRO A 21 -11.70 -5.20 -14.13
CA PRO A 21 -10.41 -4.53 -14.18
C PRO A 21 -9.46 -5.17 -15.20
N ASP A 22 -8.40 -4.47 -15.57
CA ASP A 22 -7.34 -4.97 -16.46
C ASP A 22 -6.57 -6.19 -15.89
N ARG A 23 -6.54 -6.31 -14.56
CA ARG A 23 -6.17 -7.50 -13.77
C ARG A 23 -6.82 -7.46 -12.40
N VAL A 24 -6.82 -8.59 -11.69
CA VAL A 24 -7.26 -8.62 -10.28
C VAL A 24 -6.35 -7.72 -9.44
N PRO A 25 -6.88 -6.76 -8.64
CA PRO A 25 -6.05 -5.96 -7.76
C PRO A 25 -5.39 -6.81 -6.67
N MET A 26 -4.17 -6.45 -6.31
CA MET A 26 -3.38 -7.16 -5.30
C MET A 26 -2.96 -6.19 -4.21
N ASP A 27 -3.19 -6.55 -2.95
CA ASP A 27 -2.69 -5.79 -1.80
C ASP A 27 -1.58 -6.57 -1.09
N TYR A 28 -0.73 -5.86 -0.35
CA TYR A 28 0.36 -6.43 0.44
C TYR A 28 0.27 -5.95 1.89
N TRP A 29 0.22 -6.90 2.82
CA TRP A 29 0.22 -6.64 4.26
C TRP A 29 1.35 -7.43 4.90
N GLY A 30 2.14 -6.75 5.74
CA GLY A 30 3.24 -7.36 6.46
C GLY A 30 3.72 -6.47 7.59
N THR A 31 4.28 -7.08 8.64
CA THR A 31 4.96 -6.33 9.69
C THR A 31 6.21 -5.65 9.16
N ALA A 32 6.75 -4.67 9.89
CA ALA A 32 7.94 -3.94 9.47
C ALA A 32 9.15 -4.88 9.24
N GLU A 33 9.29 -5.94 10.03
CA GLU A 33 10.35 -6.94 9.88
C GLU A 33 10.19 -7.76 8.60
N ALA A 34 8.97 -8.18 8.28
CA ALA A 34 8.68 -8.94 7.06
C ALA A 34 8.93 -8.08 5.81
N THR A 35 8.41 -6.84 5.81
CA THR A 35 8.56 -5.91 4.70
C THR A 35 10.03 -5.56 4.43
N ARG A 36 10.84 -5.36 5.48
CA ARG A 36 12.29 -5.13 5.31
C ARG A 36 12.99 -6.32 4.64
N LYS A 37 12.67 -7.55 5.05
CA LYS A 37 13.27 -8.77 4.45
C LYS A 37 12.90 -8.90 2.97
N VAL A 38 11.66 -8.61 2.61
CA VAL A 38 11.21 -8.64 1.20
C VAL A 38 11.91 -7.57 0.38
N MET A 39 12.00 -6.34 0.89
CA MET A 39 12.71 -5.25 0.23
C MET A 39 14.20 -5.58 0.02
N GLU A 40 14.87 -6.10 1.05
CA GLU A 40 16.28 -6.51 0.97
C GLU A 40 16.50 -7.60 -0.07
N HIS A 41 15.63 -8.63 -0.08
CA HIS A 41 15.68 -9.70 -1.06
C HIS A 41 15.48 -9.21 -2.51
N LEU A 42 14.59 -8.23 -2.70
CA LEU A 42 14.28 -7.66 -4.02
C LEU A 42 15.25 -6.55 -4.45
N GLY A 43 16.12 -6.09 -3.55
CA GLY A 43 17.03 -4.96 -3.77
C GLY A 43 16.31 -3.62 -3.87
N CYS A 44 15.14 -3.47 -3.23
CA CYS A 44 14.35 -2.24 -3.28
C CYS A 44 14.75 -1.25 -2.16
N SER A 45 14.98 0.00 -2.55
CA SER A 45 15.35 1.10 -1.65
C SER A 45 14.18 1.70 -0.89
N SER A 46 12.95 1.46 -1.37
CA SER A 46 11.72 1.95 -0.75
C SER A 46 10.58 0.96 -0.90
N ILE A 47 9.56 1.09 -0.05
CA ILE A 47 8.34 0.28 -0.16
C ILE A 47 7.58 0.55 -1.46
N TRP A 48 7.70 1.77 -2.01
CA TRP A 48 7.10 2.14 -3.30
C TRP A 48 7.75 1.40 -4.46
N GLU A 49 9.08 1.29 -4.44
CA GLU A 49 9.81 0.50 -5.44
C GLU A 49 9.45 -0.99 -5.34
N MET A 50 9.26 -1.50 -4.11
CA MET A 50 8.76 -2.85 -3.89
C MET A 50 7.35 -3.02 -4.47
N TYR A 51 6.44 -2.06 -4.24
CA TYR A 51 5.08 -2.10 -4.78
C TYR A 51 5.06 -2.10 -6.31
N GLU A 52 5.86 -1.25 -6.94
CA GLU A 52 6.00 -1.23 -8.40
C GLU A 52 6.53 -2.56 -8.93
N ARG A 53 7.61 -3.07 -8.33
CA ARG A 53 8.23 -4.33 -8.75
C ARG A 53 7.34 -5.56 -8.57
N LEU A 54 6.49 -5.54 -7.55
CA LEU A 54 5.55 -6.63 -7.24
C LEU A 54 4.14 -6.41 -7.80
N HIS A 55 3.90 -5.31 -8.53
CA HIS A 55 2.58 -4.94 -9.04
C HIS A 55 1.50 -4.86 -7.94
N ILE A 56 1.86 -4.28 -6.80
CA ILE A 56 0.92 -4.06 -5.68
C ILE A 56 0.08 -2.82 -5.94
N ASP A 57 -1.19 -2.91 -5.55
CA ASP A 57 -2.19 -1.85 -5.57
C ASP A 57 -2.43 -1.31 -4.15
N PRO A 58 -1.48 -0.53 -3.59
CA PRO A 58 -1.46 -0.23 -2.18
C PRO A 58 -2.66 0.60 -1.75
N VAL A 59 -3.16 0.32 -0.55
CA VAL A 59 -4.08 1.22 0.14
C VAL A 59 -3.30 2.47 0.58
N VAL A 60 -3.77 3.64 0.16
CA VAL A 60 -3.22 4.93 0.59
C VAL A 60 -4.13 5.53 1.64
N SER A 61 -3.65 5.60 2.87
CA SER A 61 -4.36 6.26 3.96
C SER A 61 -4.26 7.79 3.81
N VAL A 62 -5.40 8.45 3.89
CA VAL A 62 -5.49 9.91 4.00
C VAL A 62 -6.12 10.26 5.35
N GLY A 63 -5.52 11.20 6.06
CA GLY A 63 -5.99 11.61 7.37
C GLY A 63 -5.48 12.99 7.74
N PRO A 64 -6.16 13.69 8.67
CA PRO A 64 -5.64 14.94 9.20
C PRO A 64 -4.32 14.71 9.93
N ARG A 65 -3.45 15.72 9.93
CA ARG A 65 -2.31 15.73 10.84
C ARG A 65 -2.82 15.85 12.27
N TYR A 66 -2.29 15.04 13.18
CA TYR A 66 -2.57 15.19 14.60
C TYR A 66 -2.07 16.56 15.10
N VAL A 67 -2.96 17.33 15.74
CA VAL A 67 -2.69 18.68 16.30
C VAL A 67 -3.07 18.78 17.78
N GLY A 68 -3.23 17.65 18.46
CA GLY A 68 -3.58 17.59 19.88
C GLY A 68 -2.36 17.69 20.82
N PRO A 69 -2.57 17.46 22.13
CA PRO A 69 -1.49 17.41 23.12
C PRO A 69 -0.42 16.36 22.80
N PRO A 70 0.82 16.45 23.33
CA PRO A 70 1.84 15.45 23.12
C PRO A 70 1.36 14.03 23.48
N ILE A 71 1.59 13.07 22.59
CA ILE A 71 1.25 11.66 22.80
C ILE A 71 2.30 11.05 23.77
N PRO A 72 1.88 10.40 24.87
CA PRO A 72 2.80 9.74 25.79
C PRO A 72 3.62 8.63 25.11
N GLU A 73 4.79 8.31 25.67
CA GLU A 73 5.62 7.21 25.18
C GLU A 73 4.86 5.88 25.22
N GLY A 74 4.85 5.15 24.10
CA GLY A 74 4.16 3.86 23.97
C GLY A 74 2.69 3.93 23.56
N TYR A 75 2.14 5.12 23.32
CA TYR A 75 0.76 5.32 22.88
C TYR A 75 0.70 5.84 21.44
N ASP A 76 -0.47 5.73 20.82
CA ASP A 76 -0.78 6.45 19.57
C ASP A 76 -1.91 7.48 19.78
N MET A 77 -2.38 8.09 18.71
CA MET A 77 -3.42 9.12 18.79
C MET A 77 -4.81 8.59 19.17
N TYR A 78 -4.99 7.28 19.22
CA TYR A 78 -6.23 6.59 19.60
C TYR A 78 -6.22 6.06 21.04
N GLY A 79 -5.08 6.11 21.73
CA GLY A 79 -4.89 5.56 23.07
C GLY A 79 -4.15 4.25 23.00
#